data_AF-A0A2S3ZGH8-F1
#
_entry.id   AF-A0A2S3ZGH8-F1
#
_cell.length_a   1.000
_cell.length_b   1.000
_cell.length_c   1.000
_cell.angle_alpha   90.00
_cell.angle_beta   90.00
_cell.angle_gamma   90.00
#
_symmetry.space_group_name_H-M   'P 1'
#
loop_
_entity.id
_entity.type
_entity.pdbx_description
1 polymer ?
#
loop_
_entity_poly.entity_id
_entity_poly.type
_entity_poly.pdbx_seq_one_letter_code
_entity_poly.pdbx_strand_id
1 'polypeptide(L)'
;MSDSVDKKSKLLFNNIYVLRVAGAIGASDGEVDSKALQDQLDLGQSAVQRVLKVLEGVGLVERVERTTRTEPLVYQRVSHPFWDAVSELANA
;
A
#
# COMPACT_ATOMS: atom_id res chain seq x y z
N MET A 1 19.35 -0.63 -1.65
CA MET A 1 18.38 -0.33 -0.57
C MET A 1 17.12 -1.19 -0.64
N SER A 2 16.53 -1.42 -1.83
CA SER A 2 15.33 -2.28 -2.03
C SER A 2 15.42 -3.66 -1.35
N ASP A 3 16.53 -4.38 -1.52
CA ASP A 3 16.68 -5.75 -0.99
C ASP A 3 16.50 -5.86 0.52
N SER A 4 16.88 -4.84 1.29
CA SER A 4 16.70 -4.84 2.75
C SER A 4 15.23 -4.68 3.12
N VAL A 5 14.53 -3.74 2.47
CA VAL A 5 13.11 -3.47 2.71
C VAL A 5 12.25 -4.65 2.27
N ASP A 6 12.53 -5.23 1.11
CA ASP A 6 11.79 -6.38 0.58
C ASP A 6 11.96 -7.62 1.49
N LYS A 7 13.17 -7.83 2.02
CA LYS A 7 13.45 -8.90 2.99
C LYS A 7 12.72 -8.66 4.32
N LYS A 8 12.76 -7.44 4.87
CA LYS A 8 12.01 -7.08 6.09
C LYS A 8 10.52 -7.29 5.89
N SER A 9 9.99 -6.83 4.75
CA SER A 9 8.58 -6.99 4.40
C SER A 9 8.19 -8.47 4.32
N LYS A 10 9.04 -9.31 3.71
CA LYS A 10 8.82 -10.76 3.68
C LYS A 10 8.79 -11.39 5.06
N LEU A 11 9.70 -10.99 5.95
CA LEU A 11 9.78 -11.56 7.30
C LEU A 11 8.58 -11.15 8.18
N LEU A 12 8.16 -9.89 8.10
CA LEU A 12 7.09 -9.35 8.94
C LEU A 12 5.69 -9.71 8.44
N PHE A 13 5.48 -9.70 7.12
CA PHE A 13 4.15 -9.79 6.51
C PHE A 13 3.97 -10.99 5.59
N ASN A 14 4.97 -11.86 5.47
CA ASN A 14 5.02 -12.95 4.49
C ASN A 14 4.81 -12.47 3.02
N ASN A 15 5.04 -11.19 2.75
CA ASN A 15 4.86 -10.55 1.44
C ASN A 15 5.95 -9.47 1.24
N ILE A 16 6.70 -9.57 0.14
CA ILE A 16 7.85 -8.70 -0.14
C ILE A 16 7.46 -7.23 -0.39
N TYR A 17 6.21 -6.94 -0.76
CA TYR A 17 5.81 -5.60 -1.20
C TYR A 17 5.03 -4.78 -0.16
N VAL A 18 4.66 -5.34 0.99
CA VAL A 18 3.80 -4.66 1.97
C VAL A 18 4.44 -3.36 2.45
N LEU A 19 5.71 -3.37 2.87
CA LEU A 19 6.36 -2.15 3.36
C LEU A 19 6.48 -1.07 2.28
N ARG A 20 6.76 -1.45 1.03
CA ARG A 20 6.86 -0.49 -0.09
C ARG A 20 5.51 0.15 -0.41
N VAL A 21 4.46 -0.66 -0.55
CA VAL A 21 3.11 -0.19 -0.86
C VAL A 21 2.54 0.61 0.31
N ALA A 22 2.64 0.10 1.54
CA ALA A 22 2.15 0.81 2.72
C ALA A 22 2.93 2.10 3.00
N GLY A 23 4.24 2.14 2.72
CA GLY A 23 5.05 3.34 2.86
C GLY A 23 4.64 4.43 1.85
N ALA A 24 4.38 4.04 0.60
CA ALA A 24 3.87 4.97 -0.41
C ALA A 24 2.49 5.52 -0.04
N ILE A 25 1.60 4.68 0.49
CA ILE A 25 0.27 5.09 0.98
C ILE A 25 0.41 6.03 2.20
N GLY A 26 1.28 5.69 3.15
CA GLY A 26 1.49 6.51 4.35
C GLY A 26 2.05 7.91 4.04
N ALA A 27 2.82 8.04 2.96
CA ALA A 27 3.39 9.29 2.49
C ALA A 27 2.43 10.12 1.61
N SER A 28 1.26 9.60 1.23
CA SER A 28 0.26 10.34 0.45
C SER A 28 -0.63 11.22 1.34
N ASP A 29 -1.37 12.13 0.69
CA ASP A 29 -2.41 12.97 1.27
C ASP A 29 -3.65 12.19 1.74
N GLY A 30 -3.67 10.87 1.53
CA GLY A 30 -4.66 9.94 2.05
C GLY A 30 -5.52 9.32 0.95
N GLU A 31 -5.68 9.96 -0.19
CA GLU A 31 -6.32 9.32 -1.35
C GLU A 31 -5.28 8.56 -2.16
N VAL A 32 -5.64 7.37 -2.62
CA VAL A 32 -4.71 6.48 -3.29
C VAL A 32 -5.36 5.79 -4.49
N ASP A 33 -4.87 6.14 -5.67
CA ASP A 33 -5.18 5.45 -6.91
C ASP A 33 -4.31 4.19 -7.07
N SER A 34 -4.93 3.02 -7.27
CA SER A 34 -4.21 1.76 -7.40
C SER A 34 -3.31 1.69 -8.63
N LYS A 35 -3.62 2.39 -9.72
CA LYS A 35 -2.79 2.45 -10.93
C LYS A 35 -1.62 3.41 -10.70
N ALA A 36 -1.86 4.57 -10.08
CA ALA A 36 -0.79 5.48 -9.68
C ALA A 36 0.24 4.80 -8.77
N LEU A 37 -0.20 3.96 -7.82
CA LEU A 37 0.70 3.16 -6.98
C LEU A 37 1.55 2.15 -7.78
N GLN A 38 0.98 1.52 -8.81
CA GLN A 38 1.72 0.59 -9.67
C GLN A 38 2.82 1.32 -10.41
N ASP A 39 2.48 2.46 -11.01
CA ASP A 39 3.41 3.29 -11.78
C ASP A 39 4.50 3.88 -10.87
N GLN A 40 4.13 4.37 -9.68
CA GLN A 40 5.07 4.94 -8.69
C GLN A 40 6.09 3.91 -8.19
N LEU A 41 5.64 2.67 -7.96
CA LEU A 41 6.47 1.63 -7.34
C LEU A 41 7.11 0.69 -8.36
N ASP A 42 6.82 0.85 -9.65
CA ASP A 42 7.18 -0.10 -10.71
C ASP A 42 6.77 -1.55 -10.33
N LEU A 43 5.50 -1.70 -9.91
CA LEU A 43 4.93 -2.97 -9.47
C LEU A 43 3.75 -3.37 -10.34
N GLY A 44 3.68 -4.67 -10.67
CA GLY A 44 2.53 -5.21 -11.39
C GLY A 44 1.23 -5.15 -10.57
N GLN A 45 0.10 -5.03 -11.28
CA GLN A 45 -1.24 -4.93 -10.71
C GLN A 45 -1.52 -5.97 -9.61
N SER A 46 -1.19 -7.24 -9.84
CA SER A 46 -1.44 -8.32 -8.88
C SER A 46 -0.71 -8.13 -7.54
N ALA A 47 0.49 -7.54 -7.56
CA ALA A 47 1.26 -7.28 -6.34
C ALA A 47 0.59 -6.18 -5.50
N VAL A 48 0.28 -5.04 -6.14
CA VAL A 48 -0.38 -3.90 -5.48
C VAL A 48 -1.76 -4.29 -4.96
N GLN A 49 -2.58 -4.95 -5.79
CA GLN A 49 -3.94 -5.38 -5.40
C GLN A 49 -3.95 -6.37 -4.24
N ARG A 50 -2.96 -7.28 -4.17
CA ARG A 50 -2.85 -8.20 -3.03
C ARG A 50 -2.59 -7.44 -1.73
N VAL A 51 -1.72 -6.43 -1.75
CA VAL A 51 -1.44 -5.62 -0.55
C VAL A 51 -2.66 -4.77 -0.19
N LEU A 52 -3.27 -4.08 -1.16
CA LEU A 52 -4.46 -3.25 -0.91
C LEU A 52 -5.61 -4.06 -0.29
N LYS A 53 -5.87 -5.29 -0.78
CA LYS A 53 -6.88 -6.18 -0.17
C LYS A 53 -6.56 -6.57 1.26
N VAL A 54 -5.28 -6.78 1.59
CA VAL A 54 -4.86 -7.07 2.97
C VAL A 54 -5.12 -5.86 3.84
N LEU A 55 -4.69 -4.67 3.41
CA LEU A 55 -4.89 -3.42 4.15
C LEU A 55 -6.38 -3.08 4.33
N GLU A 56 -7.19 -3.30 3.30
CA GLU A 56 -8.65 -3.16 3.33
C GLU A 56 -9.27 -4.15 4.32
N GLY A 57 -8.86 -5.43 4.26
CA GLY A 57 -9.37 -6.48 5.15
C GLY A 57 -9.06 -6.25 6.63
N VAL A 58 -8.07 -5.42 6.97
CA VAL A 58 -7.75 -5.04 8.35
C VAL A 58 -8.15 -3.60 8.70
N GLY A 59 -8.88 -2.90 7.82
CA GLY A 59 -9.41 -1.56 8.09
C GLY A 59 -8.37 -0.44 8.07
N LEU A 60 -7.24 -0.63 7.40
CA LEU A 60 -6.22 0.42 7.23
C LEU A 60 -6.53 1.31 6.03
N VAL A 61 -7.18 0.78 5.01
CA VAL A 61 -7.70 1.55 3.88
C VAL A 61 -9.15 1.20 3.63
N GLU A 62 -9.91 2.13 3.08
CA GLU A 62 -11.29 1.94 2.66
C GLU A 62 -11.39 2.14 1.16
N ARG A 63 -12.10 1.25 0.46
CA ARG A 63 -12.33 1.45 -0.97
C ARG A 63 -13.35 2.57 -1.17
N VAL A 64 -13.01 3.57 -1.96
CA VAL A 64 -13.94 4.62 -2.38
C VAL A 64 -14.89 4.03 -3.42
N GLU A 65 -16.19 4.23 -3.22
CA GLU A 65 -17.21 3.71 -4.14
C GLU A 65 -17.03 4.34 -5.53
N ARG A 66 -17.04 3.49 -6.55
CA ARG A 66 -16.93 3.93 -7.94
C ARG A 66 -18.31 4.24 -8.48
N THR A 67 -18.42 5.33 -9.23
CA THR A 67 -19.65 5.65 -9.96
C THR A 67 -19.74 4.81 -11.24
N THR A 68 -18.59 4.50 -11.86
CA THR A 68 -18.53 3.71 -13.10
C THR A 68 -17.45 2.61 -13.05
N ARG A 69 -17.61 1.54 -13.86
CA ARG A 69 -16.61 0.45 -13.94
C ARG A 69 -15.29 0.86 -14.61
N THR A 70 -15.29 1.97 -15.33
CA THR A 70 -14.13 2.52 -16.04
C THR A 70 -13.26 3.43 -15.17
N GLU A 71 -13.81 3.95 -14.07
CA GLU A 71 -13.03 4.71 -13.10
C GLU A 71 -11.93 3.86 -12.47
N PRO A 72 -10.78 4.45 -12.12
CA PRO A 72 -9.74 3.74 -11.41
C PRO A 72 -10.17 3.31 -10.00
N LEU A 73 -9.46 2.34 -9.42
CA LEU A 73 -9.76 1.84 -8.07
C LEU A 73 -9.07 2.79 -7.11
N VAL A 74 -9.88 3.57 -6.38
CA VAL A 74 -9.40 4.53 -5.40
C VAL A 74 -9.64 3.99 -3.99
N TYR A 75 -8.66 4.22 -3.12
CA TYR A 75 -8.71 3.88 -1.71
C TYR A 75 -8.42 5.11 -0.87
N GLN A 76 -9.11 5.22 0.26
CA GLN A 76 -8.88 6.23 1.28
C GLN A 76 -8.09 5.61 2.43
N ARG A 77 -7.00 6.27 2.82
CA ARG A 77 -6.21 5.92 4.00
C ARG A 77 -6.97 6.26 5.27
N VAL A 78 -7.09 5.30 6.17
CA VAL A 78 -7.64 5.49 7.53
C VAL A 78 -6.52 5.98 8.45
N SER A 79 -6.84 6.92 9.34
CA SER A 79 -5.88 7.38 10.35
C SER A 79 -5.54 6.25 11.34
N HIS A 80 -4.29 5.80 11.35
CA HIS A 80 -3.83 4.69 12.17
C HIS A 80 -2.32 4.78 12.44
N PRO A 81 -1.82 4.44 13.65
CA PRO A 81 -0.38 4.46 13.98
C PRO A 81 0.49 3.50 13.15
N PHE A 82 -0.14 2.62 12.38
CA PHE A 82 0.55 1.69 11.47
C PHE A 82 1.41 2.44 10.44
N TRP A 83 0.95 3.60 9.96
CA TRP A 83 1.66 4.35 8.92
C TRP A 83 3.01 4.87 9.39
N ASP A 84 3.07 5.36 10.63
CA ASP A 84 4.32 5.82 11.25
C ASP A 84 5.27 4.64 11.44
N ALA A 85 4.78 3.52 11.97
CA ALA A 85 5.57 2.30 12.14
C ALA A 85 6.13 1.75 10.82
N VAL A 86 5.34 1.81 9.73
CA VAL A 86 5.82 1.42 8.39
C VAL A 86 6.93 2.35 7.92
N SER A 87 6.80 3.66 8.12
CA SER A 87 7.83 4.63 7.78
C SER A 87 9.14 4.34 8.53
N GLU A 88 9.07 4.07 9.82
CA GLU A 88 10.23 3.69 10.63
C GLU A 88 10.88 2.40 10.12
N LEU A 89 10.08 1.35 9.86
CA LEU A 89 10.57 0.05 9.39
C LEU A 89 11.20 0.11 7.99
N ALA A 90 10.68 0.98 7.12
CA ALA A 90 11.20 1.16 5.76
C ALA A 90 12.53 1.94 5.72
N ASN A 91 12.79 2.79 6.72
CA ASN A 91 13.97 3.65 6.81
C ASN A 91 15.05 3.12 7.77
N ALA A 92 14.70 2.20 8.68
CA ALA A 92 15.65 1.44 9.50
C ALA A 92 16.49 0.47 8.67
#